data_AF-A0A813EI29-F1
#
_entry.id   AF-A0A813EI29-F1
#
_cell.length_a   1.000
_cell.length_b   1.000
_cell.length_c   1.000
_cell.angle_alpha   90.00
_cell.angle_beta   90.00
_cell.angle_gamma   90.00
#
_symmetry.space_group_name_H-M   'P 1'
#
loop_
_entity.id
_entity.type
_entity.pdbx_description
1 polymer ?
#
loop_
_entity_poly.entity_id
_entity_poly.type
_entity_poly.pdbx_seq_one_letter_code
_entity_poly.pdbx_strand_id
1 'polypeptide(L)'
;MGLSPHSAMQTCLRVALIFAAPIGSLATLGDLQLAAILAVGSLMASFMDVFRQRRRCLPFPVLLLLVYSAQMTCFMVAMHGNVSIPSSFSKVSPESGATLYPPAMPIRSISIVMAAHNEQLYLERTLDSIIGSTPADVLREIIVVDDASEPPLKPMLDKYPLVKVLRHEKRLGLIKSKTRGGNTAVSDMIMFLDAHVKPAKDWHLPLLRHMNRNYKRVVVPMIPILNGDNWVVNENAVGVKMMFDWTLFFQWFDDRNDLVPCMSGGLFGITRQWWHESGEYDYGMSMWGAENIEQSIRIWLCGGEIIVARDSRIAHVFRSKFPYTINNTEIYINKVRTVETWFDEYKEMVYQADPGALRVVPFMGNISDRLALKEKLQCKPFKWYVEKFRSVFESKNMLPKEMFMIRDNSTGLCLQTDGLSQMLAAASRMAHPVLAWMQMLGPETGEAPKSSFTSAWTG
;
A
#
# COMPACT_ATOMS: atom_id res chain seq x y z
N MET A 1 -48.12 -27.65 21.79
CA MET A 1 -47.70 -26.70 22.85
C MET A 1 -48.48 -25.42 22.66
N GLY A 2 -49.58 -25.23 23.39
CA GLY A 2 -50.39 -24.00 23.33
C GLY A 2 -49.66 -22.87 24.03
N LEU A 3 -49.43 -21.77 23.31
CA LEU A 3 -48.97 -20.50 23.89
C LEU A 3 -50.03 -20.02 24.90
N SER A 4 -49.61 -19.55 26.08
CA SER A 4 -50.54 -19.00 27.07
C SER A 4 -51.31 -17.81 26.47
N PRO A 5 -52.56 -17.54 26.87
CA PRO A 5 -53.38 -16.46 26.30
C PRO A 5 -52.65 -15.10 26.31
N HIS A 6 -51.84 -14.87 27.34
CA HIS A 6 -51.06 -13.65 27.53
C HIS A 6 -49.89 -13.50 26.53
N SER A 7 -49.31 -14.61 26.06
CA SER A 7 -48.23 -14.62 25.06
C SER A 7 -48.74 -14.51 23.63
N ALA A 8 -49.96 -15.01 23.36
CA ALA A 8 -50.62 -14.84 22.06
C ALA A 8 -50.99 -13.37 21.83
N MET A 9 -51.58 -12.70 22.82
CA MET A 9 -51.95 -11.29 22.72
C MET A 9 -50.75 -10.37 22.49
N GLN A 10 -49.62 -10.61 23.17
CA GLN A 10 -48.38 -9.84 22.96
C GLN A 10 -47.78 -10.07 21.57
N THR A 11 -47.88 -11.28 21.03
CA THR A 11 -47.38 -11.59 19.69
C THR A 11 -48.24 -10.90 18.62
N CYS A 12 -49.56 -10.92 18.77
CA CYS A 12 -50.47 -10.19 17.87
C CYS A 12 -50.19 -8.68 17.86
N LEU A 13 -49.96 -8.07 19.03
CA LEU A 13 -49.65 -6.64 19.13
C LEU A 13 -48.34 -6.28 18.40
N ARG A 14 -47.33 -7.14 18.51
CA ARG A 14 -46.01 -6.93 17.86
C ARG A 14 -46.08 -7.07 16.35
N VAL A 15 -46.81 -8.06 15.86
CA VAL A 15 -47.06 -8.23 14.43
C VAL A 15 -47.82 -7.01 13.89
N ALA A 16 -48.87 -6.56 14.58
CA ALA A 16 -49.60 -5.35 14.18
C ALA A 16 -48.68 -4.12 14.05
N LEU A 17 -47.73 -3.93 14.96
CA LEU A 17 -46.75 -2.82 14.90
C LEU A 17 -45.79 -2.94 13.72
N ILE A 18 -45.35 -4.14 13.36
CA ILE A 18 -44.48 -4.40 12.19
C ILE A 18 -45.22 -4.13 10.86
N PHE A 19 -46.55 -4.21 10.84
CA PHE A 19 -47.40 -3.97 9.67
C PHE A 19 -47.99 -2.55 9.60
N ALA A 20 -47.67 -1.67 10.56
CA ALA A 20 -48.19 -0.31 10.58
C ALA A 20 -47.77 0.51 9.33
N ALA A 21 -46.55 0.34 8.83
CA ALA A 21 -46.06 1.07 7.65
C ALA A 21 -46.71 0.62 6.32
N PRO A 22 -46.85 -0.69 6.01
CA PRO A 22 -47.64 -1.14 4.85
C PRO A 22 -49.09 -0.64 4.88
N ILE A 23 -49.76 -0.73 6.04
CA ILE A 23 -51.15 -0.26 6.21
C ILE A 23 -51.23 1.25 6.01
N GLY A 24 -50.29 2.00 6.59
CA GLY A 24 -50.18 3.44 6.40
C GLY A 24 -49.99 3.82 4.92
N SER A 25 -49.13 3.11 4.19
CA SER A 25 -48.88 3.37 2.76
C SER A 25 -50.12 3.12 1.89
N LEU A 26 -50.88 2.05 2.16
CA LEU A 26 -52.11 1.74 1.44
C LEU A 26 -53.20 2.77 1.73
N ALA A 27 -53.33 3.18 3.00
CA ALA A 27 -54.34 4.14 3.44
C ALA A 27 -54.06 5.58 3.01
N THR A 28 -52.78 5.96 2.83
CA THR A 28 -52.39 7.35 2.51
C THR A 28 -52.12 7.58 1.04
N LEU A 29 -51.65 6.58 0.29
CA LEU A 29 -51.15 6.76 -1.08
C LEU A 29 -51.86 5.88 -2.11
N GLY A 30 -52.60 4.86 -1.69
CA GLY A 30 -53.33 3.97 -2.60
C GLY A 30 -52.45 3.12 -3.52
N ASP A 31 -51.13 3.07 -3.30
CA ASP A 31 -50.19 2.31 -4.12
C ASP A 31 -50.12 0.84 -3.68
N LEU A 32 -50.80 -0.01 -4.45
CA LEU A 32 -50.88 -1.45 -4.20
C LEU A 32 -49.52 -2.16 -4.36
N GLN A 33 -48.64 -1.67 -5.25
CA GLN A 33 -47.33 -2.27 -5.48
C GLN A 33 -46.38 -1.96 -4.33
N LEU A 34 -46.33 -0.70 -3.89
CA LEU A 34 -45.51 -0.30 -2.74
C LEU A 34 -45.98 -1.00 -1.46
N ALA A 35 -47.30 -1.08 -1.24
CA ALA A 35 -47.88 -1.79 -0.11
C ALA A 35 -47.50 -3.28 -0.12
N ALA A 36 -47.48 -3.93 -1.29
CA ALA A 36 -47.06 -5.33 -1.42
C ALA A 36 -45.57 -5.53 -1.08
N ILE A 37 -44.68 -4.64 -1.54
CA ILE A 37 -43.24 -4.70 -1.24
C ILE A 37 -42.98 -4.55 0.26
N LEU A 38 -43.62 -3.55 0.90
CA LEU A 38 -43.48 -3.32 2.34
C LEU A 38 -44.07 -4.49 3.16
N ALA A 39 -45.17 -5.09 2.70
CA ALA A 39 -45.78 -6.24 3.36
C ALA A 39 -44.89 -7.50 3.32
N VAL A 40 -44.17 -7.74 2.23
CA VAL A 40 -43.18 -8.84 2.15
C VAL A 40 -42.06 -8.63 3.17
N GLY A 41 -41.56 -7.41 3.32
CA GLY A 41 -40.59 -7.06 4.36
C GLY A 41 -41.12 -7.28 5.78
N SER A 42 -42.37 -6.88 6.05
CA SER A 42 -43.05 -7.10 7.34
C SER A 42 -43.26 -8.58 7.67
N LEU A 43 -43.53 -9.42 6.67
CA LEU A 43 -43.68 -10.87 6.84
C LEU A 43 -42.36 -11.51 7.26
N MET A 44 -41.26 -11.15 6.60
CA MET A 44 -39.92 -11.63 6.96
C MET A 44 -39.52 -11.16 8.36
N ALA A 45 -39.80 -9.90 8.71
CA ALA A 45 -39.55 -9.36 10.04
C ALA A 45 -40.38 -10.05 11.14
N SER A 46 -41.62 -10.41 10.85
CA SER A 46 -42.49 -11.15 11.76
C SER A 46 -41.98 -12.57 12.00
N PHE A 47 -41.46 -13.23 10.96
CA PHE A 47 -40.78 -14.52 11.10
C PHE A 47 -39.51 -14.38 11.95
N MET A 48 -38.70 -13.35 11.69
CA MET A 48 -37.52 -13.03 12.50
C MET A 48 -37.87 -12.74 13.96
N ASP A 49 -39.00 -12.10 14.27
CA ASP A 49 -39.45 -11.88 15.65
C ASP A 49 -39.72 -13.19 16.39
N VAL A 50 -40.28 -14.21 15.72
CA VAL A 50 -40.48 -15.55 16.30
C VAL A 50 -39.14 -16.21 16.64
N PHE A 51 -38.14 -16.09 15.78
CA PHE A 51 -36.77 -16.58 16.06
C PHE A 51 -36.08 -15.80 17.18
N ARG A 52 -36.22 -14.46 17.16
CA ARG A 52 -35.74 -13.54 18.19
C ARG A 52 -36.26 -13.92 19.57
N GLN A 53 -37.57 -14.17 19.67
CA GLN A 53 -38.23 -14.60 20.91
C GLN A 53 -37.71 -15.95 21.41
N ARG A 54 -37.46 -16.91 20.50
CA ARG A 54 -36.90 -18.23 20.86
C ARG A 54 -35.46 -18.17 21.36
N ARG A 55 -34.63 -17.29 20.78
CA ARG A 55 -33.19 -17.20 21.10
C ARG A 55 -32.84 -16.12 22.13
N ARG A 56 -33.80 -15.28 22.56
CA ARG A 56 -33.59 -14.11 23.44
C ARG A 56 -32.50 -13.14 22.95
N CYS A 57 -32.16 -13.17 21.67
CA CYS A 57 -31.24 -12.22 21.07
C CYS A 57 -32.04 -11.00 20.63
N LEU A 58 -31.55 -9.77 20.84
CA LEU A 58 -32.15 -8.50 20.38
C LEU A 58 -33.49 -8.12 21.06
N PRO A 59 -33.58 -6.95 21.74
CA PRO A 59 -34.84 -6.43 22.27
C PRO A 59 -35.85 -6.08 21.15
N PHE A 60 -37.15 -6.30 21.39
CA PHE A 60 -38.21 -6.00 20.40
C PHE A 60 -38.20 -4.53 19.91
N PRO A 61 -37.97 -3.51 20.75
CA PRO A 61 -37.90 -2.12 20.28
C PRO A 61 -36.80 -1.89 19.23
N VAL A 62 -35.66 -2.58 19.37
CA VAL A 62 -34.55 -2.47 18.41
C VAL A 62 -34.89 -3.13 17.08
N LEU A 63 -35.55 -4.30 17.11
CA LEU A 63 -36.06 -4.94 15.89
C LEU A 63 -37.08 -4.03 15.18
N LEU A 64 -38.01 -3.44 15.93
CA LEU A 64 -39.05 -2.57 15.36
C LEU A 64 -38.44 -1.32 14.70
N LEU A 65 -37.43 -0.70 15.31
CA LEU A 65 -36.73 0.45 14.73
C LEU A 65 -35.99 0.10 13.43
N LEU A 66 -35.33 -1.06 13.37
CA LEU A 66 -34.63 -1.52 12.17
C LEU A 66 -35.61 -1.79 11.02
N VAL A 67 -36.74 -2.43 11.33
CA VAL A 67 -37.79 -2.70 10.34
C VAL A 67 -38.39 -1.40 9.82
N TYR A 68 -38.70 -0.46 10.71
CA TYR A 68 -39.27 0.83 10.33
C TYR A 68 -38.30 1.68 9.51
N SER A 69 -37.01 1.69 9.88
CA SER A 69 -35.93 2.34 9.12
C SER A 69 -35.84 1.80 7.68
N ALA A 70 -35.82 0.48 7.51
CA ALA A 70 -35.77 -0.16 6.20
C ALA A 70 -37.03 0.15 5.36
N GLN A 71 -38.20 0.08 5.98
CA GLN A 71 -39.47 0.36 5.31
C GLN A 71 -39.59 1.83 4.89
N MET A 72 -39.17 2.78 5.75
CA MET A 72 -39.16 4.20 5.41
C MET A 72 -38.14 4.54 4.33
N THR A 73 -37.02 3.83 4.27
CA THR A 73 -36.07 3.97 3.17
C THR A 73 -36.67 3.52 1.84
N CYS A 74 -37.32 2.35 1.81
CA CYS A 74 -38.04 1.88 0.61
C CYS A 74 -39.17 2.84 0.21
N PHE A 75 -39.91 3.37 1.18
CA PHE A 75 -40.98 4.34 0.97
C PHE A 75 -40.48 5.64 0.34
N MET A 76 -39.40 6.21 0.88
CA MET A 76 -38.76 7.43 0.35
C MET A 76 -38.25 7.21 -1.08
N VAL A 77 -37.66 6.04 -1.37
CA VAL A 77 -37.18 5.69 -2.71
C VAL A 77 -38.35 5.58 -3.71
N ALA A 78 -39.47 4.99 -3.30
CA ALA A 78 -40.65 4.85 -4.16
C ALA A 78 -41.35 6.20 -4.43
N MET A 79 -41.49 7.05 -3.41
CA MET A 79 -42.11 8.39 -3.55
C MET A 79 -41.29 9.34 -4.41
N HIS A 80 -39.97 9.21 -4.41
CA HIS A 80 -39.05 10.06 -5.17
C HIS A 80 -38.51 9.39 -6.45
N GLY A 81 -39.13 8.29 -6.89
CA GLY A 81 -38.71 7.47 -8.04
C GLY A 81 -38.83 8.12 -9.42
N ASN A 82 -39.03 9.44 -9.51
CA ASN A 82 -38.97 10.20 -10.77
C ASN A 82 -37.99 11.38 -10.70
N VAL A 83 -36.87 11.19 -10.00
CA VAL A 83 -35.70 12.06 -10.17
C VAL A 83 -34.82 11.44 -11.25
N SER A 84 -34.92 11.98 -12.46
CA SER A 84 -33.90 11.86 -13.49
C SER A 84 -32.53 12.10 -12.87
N ILE A 85 -31.66 11.09 -12.88
CA ILE A 85 -30.31 11.15 -12.32
C ILE A 85 -29.55 12.27 -13.04
N PRO A 86 -29.25 13.42 -12.41
CA PRO A 86 -28.18 14.25 -12.89
C PRO A 86 -26.90 13.50 -12.58
N SER A 87 -25.99 13.44 -13.54
CA SER A 87 -24.65 12.88 -13.43
C SER A 87 -23.80 13.63 -12.40
N SER A 88 -24.10 13.50 -11.10
CA SER A 88 -23.25 13.91 -9.99
C SER A 88 -23.97 13.73 -8.66
N PHE A 89 -23.75 12.63 -7.93
CA PHE A 89 -23.75 12.57 -6.46
C PHE A 89 -23.12 11.22 -6.07
N SER A 90 -22.15 11.10 -5.18
CA SER A 90 -21.67 12.04 -4.16
C SER A 90 -20.16 11.98 -4.08
N LYS A 91 -19.55 13.16 -4.21
CA LYS A 91 -18.23 13.47 -3.66
C LYS A 91 -18.18 12.96 -2.23
N VAL A 92 -17.31 12.00 -1.96
CA VAL A 92 -16.63 11.96 -0.67
C VAL A 92 -16.08 13.38 -0.48
N SER A 93 -16.47 14.03 0.62
CA SER A 93 -15.86 15.30 1.00
C SER A 93 -14.35 15.16 0.80
N PRO A 94 -13.67 16.04 0.05
CA PRO A 94 -12.23 16.14 0.20
C PRO A 94 -12.05 16.37 1.70
N GLU A 95 -11.17 15.61 2.34
CA GLU A 95 -10.59 16.10 3.58
C GLU A 95 -10.18 17.55 3.30
N SER A 96 -10.83 18.48 3.98
CA SER A 96 -10.52 19.90 3.94
C SER A 96 -9.09 20.05 4.45
N GLY A 97 -8.13 20.00 3.51
CA GLY A 97 -6.71 19.95 3.82
C GLY A 97 -5.80 19.39 2.72
N ALA A 98 -6.32 18.75 1.66
CA ALA A 98 -5.47 18.27 0.55
C ALA A 98 -4.72 19.45 -0.11
N THR A 99 -3.41 19.53 0.11
CA THR A 99 -2.58 20.57 -0.50
C THR A 99 -2.52 20.30 -2.01
N LEU A 100 -3.11 21.19 -2.80
CA LEU A 100 -3.11 21.07 -4.25
C LEU A 100 -1.82 21.72 -4.78
N TYR A 101 -1.08 20.95 -5.59
CA TYR A 101 0.06 21.43 -6.35
C TYR A 101 -0.27 21.31 -7.84
N PRO A 102 -1.12 22.16 -8.41
CA PRO A 102 -1.43 22.09 -9.84
C PRO A 102 -0.15 22.26 -10.67
N PRO A 103 0.01 21.54 -11.79
CA PRO A 103 1.17 21.74 -12.66
C PRO A 103 1.12 23.12 -13.33
N ALA A 104 2.27 23.67 -13.67
CA ALA A 104 2.36 24.97 -14.36
C ALA A 104 1.69 24.96 -15.74
N MET A 105 1.74 23.81 -16.42
CA MET A 105 1.05 23.54 -17.69
C MET A 105 0.28 22.22 -17.58
N PRO A 106 -0.86 22.06 -18.30
CA PRO A 106 -1.60 20.82 -18.26
C PRO A 106 -0.76 19.63 -18.76
N ILE A 107 -0.73 18.56 -17.97
CA ILE A 107 -0.09 17.28 -18.31
C ILE A 107 -0.96 16.60 -19.36
N ARG A 108 -0.39 16.36 -20.56
CA ARG A 108 -1.14 15.82 -21.72
C ARG A 108 -0.45 14.65 -22.40
N SER A 109 0.87 14.53 -22.24
CA SER A 109 1.68 13.50 -22.92
C SER A 109 2.15 12.41 -21.98
N ILE A 110 2.26 11.18 -22.50
CA ILE A 110 2.68 9.99 -21.76
C ILE A 110 3.87 9.32 -22.47
N SER A 111 4.94 9.08 -21.70
CA SER A 111 6.01 8.13 -22.04
C SER A 111 5.78 6.86 -21.23
N ILE A 112 5.63 5.72 -21.91
CA ILE A 112 5.50 4.43 -21.23
C ILE A 112 6.90 3.84 -21.03
N VAL A 113 7.21 3.35 -19.84
CA VAL A 113 8.49 2.70 -19.51
C VAL A 113 8.23 1.27 -19.08
N MET A 114 8.89 0.32 -19.75
CA MET A 114 8.75 -1.11 -19.49
C MET A 114 10.12 -1.75 -19.32
N ALA A 115 10.40 -2.30 -18.14
CA ALA A 115 11.55 -3.17 -17.96
C ALA A 115 11.20 -4.59 -18.40
N ALA A 116 12.05 -5.24 -19.18
CA ALA A 116 11.79 -6.56 -19.74
C ALA A 116 13.02 -7.45 -19.67
N HIS A 117 12.84 -8.69 -19.21
CA HIS A 117 13.85 -9.74 -19.24
C HIS A 117 13.18 -11.05 -19.65
N ASN A 118 13.49 -11.54 -20.86
CA ASN A 118 12.90 -12.76 -21.43
C ASN A 118 11.36 -12.74 -21.50
N GLU A 119 10.81 -11.63 -22.01
CA GLU A 119 9.35 -11.39 -22.09
C GLU A 119 8.78 -11.56 -23.51
N GLN A 120 9.48 -12.30 -24.38
CA GLN A 120 9.11 -12.47 -25.79
C GLN A 120 7.67 -12.99 -25.96
N LEU A 121 7.19 -13.80 -25.00
CA LEU A 121 5.85 -14.40 -25.03
C LEU A 121 4.70 -13.40 -24.96
N TYR A 122 4.88 -12.28 -24.24
CA TYR A 122 3.78 -11.34 -23.96
C TYR A 122 4.01 -9.94 -24.50
N LEU A 123 5.26 -9.54 -24.69
CA LEU A 123 5.62 -8.14 -24.95
C LEU A 123 4.93 -7.56 -26.19
N GLU A 124 4.82 -8.31 -27.30
CA GLU A 124 4.13 -7.83 -28.50
C GLU A 124 2.65 -7.59 -28.24
N ARG A 125 1.96 -8.54 -27.60
CA ARG A 125 0.55 -8.39 -27.24
C ARG A 125 0.32 -7.23 -26.29
N THR A 126 1.27 -6.98 -25.38
CA THR A 126 1.26 -5.81 -24.50
C THR A 126 1.37 -4.51 -25.31
N LEU A 127 2.32 -4.43 -26.24
CA LEU A 127 2.51 -3.25 -27.11
C LEU A 127 1.30 -2.99 -28.00
N ASP A 128 0.76 -4.02 -28.65
CA ASP A 128 -0.47 -3.93 -29.45
C ASP A 128 -1.64 -3.41 -28.60
N SER A 129 -1.76 -3.91 -27.37
CA SER A 129 -2.82 -3.47 -26.44
C SER A 129 -2.64 -2.02 -26.01
N ILE A 130 -1.41 -1.58 -25.74
CA ILE A 130 -1.10 -0.19 -25.37
C ILE A 130 -1.41 0.75 -26.53
N ILE A 131 -0.90 0.46 -27.72
CA ILE A 131 -1.07 1.29 -28.92
C ILE A 131 -2.55 1.35 -29.32
N GLY A 132 -3.26 0.23 -29.26
CA GLY A 132 -4.68 0.18 -29.62
C GLY A 132 -5.63 0.83 -28.61
N SER A 133 -5.21 1.01 -27.35
CA SER A 133 -6.05 1.58 -26.27
C SER A 133 -5.69 3.02 -25.89
N THR A 134 -4.65 3.61 -26.50
CA THR A 134 -4.14 4.93 -26.15
C THR A 134 -4.10 5.83 -27.38
N PRO A 135 -4.76 7.01 -27.36
CA PRO A 135 -4.73 7.97 -28.46
C PRO A 135 -3.31 8.43 -28.82
N ALA A 136 -3.06 8.63 -30.12
CA ALA A 136 -1.74 8.99 -30.65
C ALA A 136 -1.28 10.41 -30.27
N ASP A 137 -2.20 11.30 -29.94
CA ASP A 137 -1.92 12.65 -29.43
C ASP A 137 -1.50 12.65 -27.95
N VAL A 138 -1.78 11.56 -27.23
CA VAL A 138 -1.40 11.37 -25.82
C VAL A 138 -0.15 10.50 -25.69
N LEU A 139 -0.07 9.39 -26.43
CA LEU A 139 1.06 8.45 -26.37
C LEU A 139 2.25 8.95 -27.20
N ARG A 140 3.28 9.46 -26.54
CA ARG A 140 4.44 10.06 -27.20
C ARG A 140 5.50 9.03 -27.61
N GLU A 141 5.80 8.10 -26.71
CA GLU A 141 6.83 7.08 -26.90
C GLU A 141 6.60 5.89 -25.95
N ILE A 142 7.15 4.74 -26.32
CA ILE A 142 7.26 3.57 -25.45
C ILE A 142 8.74 3.22 -25.33
N ILE A 143 9.28 3.23 -24.12
CA ILE A 143 10.66 2.89 -23.81
C ILE A 143 10.69 1.48 -23.22
N VAL A 144 11.20 0.53 -24.00
CA VAL A 144 11.43 -0.84 -23.55
C VAL A 144 12.90 -0.96 -23.13
N VAL A 145 13.13 -1.22 -21.86
CA VAL A 145 14.47 -1.47 -21.31
C VAL A 145 14.69 -2.98 -21.25
N ASP A 146 15.44 -3.49 -22.22
CA ASP A 146 15.84 -4.89 -22.33
C ASP A 146 16.99 -5.20 -21.36
N ASP A 147 16.67 -5.82 -20.23
CA ASP A 147 17.59 -6.18 -19.16
C ASP A 147 18.34 -7.48 -19.46
N ALA A 148 19.12 -7.46 -20.55
CA ALA A 148 19.92 -8.58 -21.03
C ALA A 148 19.09 -9.86 -21.32
N SER A 149 17.99 -9.72 -22.07
CA SER A 149 17.22 -10.88 -22.55
C SER A 149 18.02 -11.72 -23.55
N GLU A 150 17.69 -13.00 -23.61
CA GLU A 150 18.20 -13.98 -24.56
C GLU A 150 17.03 -14.73 -25.22
N PRO A 151 16.83 -14.61 -26.55
CA PRO A 151 17.51 -13.67 -27.46
C PRO A 151 17.18 -12.19 -27.17
N PRO A 152 18.00 -11.23 -27.67
CA PRO A 152 17.72 -9.80 -27.52
C PRO A 152 16.34 -9.40 -28.04
N LEU A 153 15.70 -8.42 -27.38
CA LEU A 153 14.34 -8.00 -27.73
C LEU A 153 14.29 -7.05 -28.93
N LYS A 154 15.38 -6.36 -29.27
CA LYS A 154 15.35 -5.34 -30.35
C LYS A 154 14.76 -5.84 -31.68
N PRO A 155 15.17 -7.00 -32.25
CA PRO A 155 14.68 -7.45 -33.56
C PRO A 155 13.16 -7.64 -33.63
N MET A 156 12.52 -8.16 -32.57
CA MET A 156 11.06 -8.33 -32.56
C MET A 156 10.31 -7.00 -32.41
N LEU A 157 11.00 -5.96 -31.91
CA LEU A 157 10.43 -4.65 -31.62
C LEU A 157 10.62 -3.63 -32.75
N ASP A 158 11.47 -3.91 -33.75
CA ASP A 158 11.76 -3.00 -34.86
C ASP A 158 10.53 -2.64 -35.71
N LYS A 159 9.47 -3.46 -35.66
CA LYS A 159 8.19 -3.18 -36.33
C LYS A 159 7.33 -2.10 -35.64
N TYR A 160 7.67 -1.69 -34.42
CA TYR A 160 6.91 -0.68 -33.66
C TYR A 160 7.65 0.68 -33.68
N PRO A 161 7.26 1.64 -34.54
CA PRO A 161 7.98 2.89 -34.71
C PRO A 161 7.98 3.79 -33.47
N LEU A 162 7.01 3.62 -32.56
CA LEU A 162 6.92 4.34 -31.29
C LEU A 162 7.83 3.75 -30.19
N VAL A 163 8.42 2.57 -30.42
CA VAL A 163 9.19 1.84 -29.41
C VAL A 163 10.68 2.17 -29.50
N LYS A 164 11.21 2.72 -28.42
CA LYS A 164 12.64 2.91 -28.19
C LYS A 164 13.18 1.79 -27.30
N VAL A 165 14.09 0.98 -27.84
CA VAL A 165 14.71 -0.12 -27.09
C VAL A 165 16.03 0.33 -26.47
N LEU A 166 16.15 0.23 -25.15
CA LEU A 166 17.39 0.44 -24.39
C LEU A 166 17.87 -0.90 -23.87
N ARG A 167 19.00 -1.41 -24.36
CA ARG A 167 19.53 -2.71 -23.89
C ARG A 167 20.62 -2.55 -22.84
N HIS A 168 20.58 -3.36 -21.79
CA HIS A 168 21.71 -3.62 -20.91
C HIS A 168 22.54 -4.80 -21.42
N GLU A 169 23.86 -4.69 -21.37
CA GLU A 169 24.78 -5.76 -21.78
C GLU A 169 24.77 -6.95 -20.82
N LYS A 170 24.50 -6.68 -19.54
CA LYS A 170 24.36 -7.67 -18.47
C LYS A 170 23.12 -7.37 -17.66
N ARG A 171 22.62 -8.38 -16.95
CA ARG A 171 21.43 -8.25 -16.10
C ARG A 171 21.69 -7.30 -14.94
N LEU A 172 20.95 -6.20 -14.87
CA LEU A 172 21.04 -5.16 -13.83
C LEU A 172 19.80 -5.10 -12.93
N GLY A 173 18.69 -5.70 -13.36
CA GLY A 173 17.46 -5.77 -12.59
C GLY A 173 16.39 -4.77 -12.98
N LEU A 174 15.21 -4.99 -12.41
CA LEU A 174 14.01 -4.15 -12.55
C LEU A 174 14.30 -2.71 -12.17
N ILE A 175 14.94 -2.50 -11.01
CA ILE A 175 15.12 -1.16 -10.42
C ILE A 175 15.97 -0.29 -11.34
N LYS A 176 17.15 -0.78 -11.72
CA LYS A 176 18.07 -0.07 -12.63
C LYS A 176 17.47 0.12 -14.03
N SER A 177 16.70 -0.86 -14.50
CA SER A 177 16.00 -0.76 -15.79
C SER A 177 14.91 0.32 -15.78
N LYS A 178 14.06 0.34 -14.73
CA LYS A 178 13.05 1.39 -14.53
C LYS A 178 13.71 2.76 -14.37
N THR A 179 14.79 2.88 -13.62
CA THR A 179 15.53 4.15 -13.50
C THR A 179 16.06 4.65 -14.84
N ARG A 180 16.71 3.78 -15.62
CA ARG A 180 17.22 4.14 -16.95
C ARG A 180 16.09 4.59 -17.89
N GLY A 181 14.98 3.85 -17.91
CA GLY A 181 13.83 4.19 -18.74
C GLY A 181 13.15 5.49 -18.30
N GLY A 182 12.89 5.64 -16.99
CA GLY A 182 12.31 6.85 -16.40
C GLY A 182 13.15 8.10 -16.68
N ASN A 183 14.47 8.00 -16.56
CA ASN A 183 15.38 9.12 -16.83
C ASN A 183 15.53 9.44 -18.32
N THR A 184 15.12 8.51 -19.21
CA THR A 184 15.12 8.73 -20.65
C THR A 184 13.80 9.32 -21.16
N ALA A 185 12.71 9.16 -20.40
CA ALA A 185 11.37 9.59 -20.78
C ALA A 185 11.30 11.11 -20.99
N VAL A 186 10.61 11.54 -22.05
CA VAL A 186 10.53 12.98 -22.41
C VAL A 186 9.18 13.62 -22.12
N SER A 187 8.13 12.83 -21.93
CA SER A 187 6.76 13.32 -21.75
C SER A 187 6.51 13.93 -20.37
N ASP A 188 5.35 14.58 -20.21
CA ASP A 188 4.91 15.17 -18.94
C ASP A 188 4.68 14.11 -17.86
N MET A 189 4.08 12.98 -18.26
CA MET A 189 3.82 11.82 -17.42
C MET A 189 4.67 10.63 -17.87
N ILE A 190 5.26 9.95 -16.90
CA ILE A 190 5.88 8.63 -17.07
C ILE A 190 4.89 7.59 -16.55
N MET A 191 4.54 6.63 -17.40
CA MET A 191 3.78 5.46 -16.98
C MET A 191 4.70 4.24 -16.94
N PHE A 192 4.95 3.70 -15.76
CA PHE A 192 5.64 2.43 -15.61
C PHE A 192 4.65 1.29 -15.76
N LEU A 193 4.97 0.34 -16.64
CA LEU A 193 4.18 -0.86 -16.88
C LEU A 193 5.10 -2.09 -16.92
N ASP A 194 4.60 -3.22 -16.43
CA ASP A 194 5.26 -4.50 -16.63
C ASP A 194 5.04 -5.01 -18.08
N ALA A 195 5.87 -5.94 -18.54
CA ALA A 195 5.92 -6.38 -19.93
C ALA A 195 4.75 -7.29 -20.39
N HIS A 196 3.79 -7.57 -19.50
CA HIS A 196 2.71 -8.53 -19.68
C HIS A 196 1.39 -7.97 -19.15
N VAL A 197 0.96 -6.86 -19.75
CA VAL A 197 -0.24 -6.12 -19.35
C VAL A 197 -1.17 -5.82 -20.52
N LYS A 198 -2.44 -5.54 -20.23
CA LYS A 198 -3.46 -5.14 -21.19
C LYS A 198 -4.27 -3.97 -20.63
N PRO A 199 -3.97 -2.73 -21.03
CA PRO A 199 -4.76 -1.57 -20.63
C PRO A 199 -6.19 -1.63 -21.21
N ALA A 200 -7.18 -1.19 -20.45
CA ALA A 200 -8.54 -0.99 -20.93
C ALA A 200 -8.62 0.27 -21.81
N LYS A 201 -9.70 0.41 -22.59
CA LYS A 201 -9.96 1.65 -23.33
C LYS A 201 -9.99 2.84 -22.36
N ASP A 202 -9.38 3.95 -22.77
CA ASP A 202 -9.38 5.23 -22.04
C ASP A 202 -8.74 5.18 -20.64
N TRP A 203 -7.95 4.13 -20.35
CA TRP A 203 -7.26 3.93 -19.06
C TRP A 203 -6.46 5.14 -18.59
N HIS A 204 -5.91 5.93 -19.51
CA HIS A 204 -5.04 7.07 -19.24
C HIS A 204 -5.79 8.29 -18.68
N LEU A 205 -7.09 8.48 -19.01
CA LEU A 205 -7.83 9.70 -18.67
C LEU A 205 -7.92 9.94 -17.15
N PRO A 206 -8.25 8.92 -16.31
CA PRO A 206 -8.26 9.10 -14.86
C PRO A 206 -6.88 9.47 -14.31
N LEU A 207 -5.79 8.90 -14.82
CA LEU A 207 -4.43 9.22 -14.34
C LEU A 207 -4.08 10.68 -14.60
N LEU A 208 -4.29 11.13 -15.84
CA LEU A 208 -4.08 12.54 -16.22
C LEU A 208 -4.94 13.48 -15.38
N ARG A 209 -6.20 13.12 -15.10
CA ARG A 209 -7.09 13.91 -14.24
C ARG A 209 -6.55 14.08 -12.82
N HIS A 210 -6.02 13.01 -12.22
CA HIS A 210 -5.46 13.08 -10.87
C HIS A 210 -4.18 13.92 -10.81
N MET A 211 -3.27 13.74 -11.77
CA MET A 211 -1.99 14.46 -11.81
C MET A 211 -2.16 15.94 -12.18
N ASN A 212 -3.12 16.29 -13.03
CA ASN A 212 -3.43 17.69 -13.34
C ASN A 212 -3.99 18.46 -12.12
N ARG A 213 -4.44 17.78 -11.06
CA ARG A 213 -4.83 18.42 -9.80
C ARG A 213 -3.67 18.57 -8.82
N ASN A 214 -2.71 17.65 -8.85
CA ASN A 214 -1.53 17.65 -8.02
C ASN A 214 -0.41 16.89 -8.74
N TYR A 215 0.60 17.59 -9.26
CA TYR A 215 1.68 16.98 -10.04
C TYR A 215 2.57 16.05 -9.19
N LYS A 216 2.51 16.19 -7.85
CA LYS A 216 3.19 15.32 -6.88
C LYS A 216 2.42 14.04 -6.55
N ARG A 217 1.33 13.75 -7.27
CA ARG A 217 0.62 12.48 -7.16
C ARG A 217 1.30 11.40 -7.97
N VAL A 218 1.50 10.26 -7.32
CA VAL A 218 1.64 8.98 -7.99
C VAL A 218 0.26 8.33 -8.09
N VAL A 219 -0.10 7.91 -9.28
CA VAL A 219 -1.44 7.38 -9.56
C VAL A 219 -1.33 5.93 -10.00
N VAL A 220 -2.01 5.03 -9.30
CA VAL A 220 -2.03 3.60 -9.62
C VAL A 220 -3.38 3.20 -10.23
N PRO A 221 -3.40 2.33 -11.26
CA PRO A 221 -4.63 1.80 -11.83
C PRO A 221 -5.19 0.66 -10.98
N MET A 222 -6.45 0.30 -11.22
CA MET A 222 -6.99 -1.02 -10.88
C MET A 222 -6.29 -2.09 -11.71
N ILE A 223 -5.92 -3.22 -11.09
CA ILE A 223 -5.16 -4.30 -11.73
C ILE A 223 -6.00 -5.59 -11.79
N PRO A 224 -6.90 -5.75 -12.79
CA PRO A 224 -7.60 -7.00 -13.03
C PRO A 224 -6.66 -8.12 -13.50
N ILE A 225 -7.11 -9.37 -13.37
CA ILE A 225 -6.32 -10.53 -13.79
C ILE A 225 -6.40 -10.68 -15.31
N LEU A 226 -5.25 -10.79 -15.97
CA LEU A 226 -5.16 -11.13 -17.40
C LEU A 226 -4.74 -12.59 -17.55
N ASN A 227 -5.53 -13.37 -18.30
CA ASN A 227 -5.12 -14.71 -18.69
C ASN A 227 -4.05 -14.61 -19.79
N GLY A 228 -2.84 -15.11 -19.51
CA GLY A 228 -1.71 -15.06 -20.43
C GLY A 228 -1.92 -15.87 -21.72
N ASP A 229 -2.68 -16.97 -21.66
CA ASP A 229 -2.85 -17.89 -22.78
C ASP A 229 -3.80 -17.32 -23.83
N ASN A 230 -4.96 -16.80 -23.40
CA ASN A 230 -6.03 -16.34 -24.31
C ASN A 230 -6.25 -14.81 -24.34
N TRP A 231 -5.50 -14.04 -23.56
CA TRP A 231 -5.62 -12.56 -23.44
C TRP A 231 -6.97 -12.04 -22.93
N VAL A 232 -7.77 -12.90 -22.29
CA VAL A 232 -9.05 -12.53 -21.70
C VAL A 232 -8.83 -11.91 -20.32
N VAL A 233 -9.50 -10.79 -20.07
CA VAL A 233 -9.48 -10.08 -18.78
C VAL A 233 -10.56 -10.65 -17.88
N ASN A 234 -10.18 -11.01 -16.66
CA ASN A 234 -11.11 -11.25 -15.56
C ASN A 234 -11.24 -9.94 -14.77
N GLU A 235 -12.43 -9.34 -14.83
CA GLU A 235 -12.70 -8.02 -14.25
C GLU A 235 -12.68 -8.00 -12.71
N ASN A 236 -12.55 -9.16 -12.06
CA ASN A 236 -12.29 -9.22 -10.63
C ASN A 236 -10.83 -8.76 -10.37
N ALA A 237 -10.68 -7.58 -9.76
CA ALA A 237 -9.38 -7.08 -9.34
C ALA A 237 -8.89 -7.85 -8.10
N VAL A 238 -7.61 -8.24 -8.10
CA VAL A 238 -6.96 -8.99 -6.99
C VAL A 238 -6.85 -8.16 -5.71
N GLY A 239 -6.90 -6.84 -5.87
CA GLY A 239 -6.72 -5.83 -4.84
C GLY A 239 -6.18 -4.57 -5.50
N VAL A 240 -6.25 -3.46 -4.79
CA VAL A 240 -5.88 -2.14 -5.32
C VAL A 240 -4.70 -1.57 -4.57
N LYS A 241 -4.65 -1.87 -3.27
CA LYS A 241 -3.70 -1.28 -2.34
C LYS A 241 -2.82 -2.35 -1.76
N MET A 242 -1.58 -1.98 -1.49
CA MET A 242 -0.66 -2.80 -0.74
C MET A 242 -0.43 -2.21 0.63
N MET A 243 -0.23 -3.08 1.59
CA MET A 243 0.39 -2.76 2.87
C MET A 243 1.52 -3.77 3.11
N PHE A 244 2.54 -3.38 3.86
CA PHE A 244 3.59 -4.29 4.30
C PHE A 244 3.45 -4.61 5.79
N ASP A 245 3.92 -5.78 6.21
CA ASP A 245 4.15 -6.08 7.63
C ASP A 245 5.57 -5.68 8.07
N TRP A 246 5.92 -5.91 9.34
CA TRP A 246 7.25 -5.56 9.86
C TRP A 246 8.38 -6.40 9.26
N THR A 247 8.10 -7.49 8.54
CA THR A 247 9.12 -8.20 7.74
C THR A 247 9.33 -7.57 6.35
N LEU A 248 8.62 -6.46 6.07
CA LEU A 248 8.51 -5.82 4.76
C LEU A 248 7.95 -6.75 3.67
N PHE A 249 7.11 -7.71 4.08
CA PHE A 249 6.35 -8.51 3.15
C PHE A 249 5.04 -7.78 2.80
N PHE A 250 4.76 -7.62 1.50
CA PHE A 250 3.57 -6.89 1.05
C PHE A 250 2.35 -7.80 0.91
N GLN A 251 1.17 -7.25 1.21
CA GLN A 251 -0.12 -7.92 1.13
C GLN A 251 -1.18 -7.01 0.53
N TRP A 252 -2.05 -7.59 -0.30
CA TRP A 252 -3.21 -6.88 -0.87
C TRP A 252 -4.25 -6.59 0.20
N PHE A 253 -4.84 -5.41 0.14
CA PHE A 253 -6.01 -5.03 0.92
C PHE A 253 -6.87 -4.00 0.17
N ASP A 254 -8.10 -3.80 0.62
CA ASP A 254 -8.96 -2.69 0.19
C ASP A 254 -9.80 -2.22 1.37
N ASP A 255 -9.70 -0.94 1.70
CA ASP A 255 -10.46 -0.24 2.73
C ASP A 255 -11.46 0.76 2.13
N ARG A 256 -11.68 0.72 0.81
CA ARG A 256 -12.51 1.63 0.00
C ARG A 256 -12.08 3.09 -0.04
N ASN A 257 -11.01 3.49 0.65
CA ASN A 257 -10.41 4.82 0.49
C ASN A 257 -9.68 4.91 -0.86
N ASP A 258 -9.36 6.09 -1.39
CA ASP A 258 -8.54 6.20 -2.62
C ASP A 258 -7.04 6.36 -2.33
N LEU A 259 -6.66 6.71 -1.10
CA LEU A 259 -5.25 6.83 -0.70
C LEU A 259 -4.60 5.45 -0.59
N VAL A 260 -3.42 5.30 -1.19
CA VAL A 260 -2.68 4.04 -1.24
C VAL A 260 -1.47 4.14 -0.32
N PRO A 261 -1.42 3.44 0.83
CA PRO A 261 -0.26 3.53 1.73
C PRO A 261 1.01 3.03 1.04
N CYS A 262 0.94 1.86 0.42
CA CYS A 262 2.02 1.28 -0.37
C CYS A 262 1.48 0.82 -1.74
N MET A 263 2.17 1.15 -2.81
CA MET A 263 1.87 0.65 -4.16
C MET A 263 2.58 -0.68 -4.43
N SER A 264 2.11 -1.42 -5.44
CA SER A 264 2.75 -2.68 -5.86
C SER A 264 4.08 -2.45 -6.58
N GLY A 265 4.27 -1.27 -7.19
CA GLY A 265 5.49 -0.87 -7.90
C GLY A 265 5.55 -1.31 -9.37
N GLY A 266 4.75 -2.31 -9.78
CA GLY A 266 4.68 -2.77 -11.17
C GLY A 266 4.09 -1.72 -12.12
N LEU A 267 2.89 -1.23 -11.76
CA LEU A 267 2.08 -0.34 -12.60
C LEU A 267 1.77 0.96 -11.85
N PHE A 268 2.36 2.07 -12.29
CA PHE A 268 2.06 3.39 -11.73
C PHE A 268 2.42 4.51 -12.70
N GLY A 269 1.66 5.60 -12.60
CA GLY A 269 1.97 6.85 -13.27
C GLY A 269 2.59 7.86 -12.30
N ILE A 270 3.58 8.60 -12.76
CA ILE A 270 4.19 9.73 -12.05
C ILE A 270 4.51 10.84 -13.04
N THR A 271 4.46 12.10 -12.63
CA THR A 271 4.92 13.18 -13.50
C THR A 271 6.44 13.12 -13.64
N ARG A 272 6.98 13.44 -14.82
CA ARG A 272 8.44 13.46 -15.03
C ARG A 272 9.12 14.45 -14.09
N GLN A 273 8.47 15.59 -13.84
CA GLN A 273 8.91 16.55 -12.84
C GLN A 273 9.03 15.90 -11.45
N TRP A 274 7.97 15.25 -10.97
CA TRP A 274 7.98 14.63 -9.64
C TRP A 274 8.90 13.41 -9.57
N TRP A 275 9.09 12.66 -10.65
CA TRP A 275 10.06 11.57 -10.74
C TRP A 275 11.48 12.04 -10.37
N HIS A 276 11.93 13.15 -10.97
CA HIS A 276 13.25 13.73 -10.66
C HIS A 276 13.27 14.47 -9.31
N GLU A 277 12.25 15.26 -8.98
CA GLU A 277 12.19 16.00 -7.72
C GLU A 277 12.17 15.07 -6.50
N SER A 278 11.42 13.98 -6.56
CA SER A 278 11.33 13.00 -5.49
C SER A 278 12.56 12.08 -5.40
N GLY A 279 13.53 12.21 -6.32
CA GLY A 279 14.80 11.48 -6.27
C GLY A 279 14.79 10.08 -6.88
N GLU A 280 13.91 9.82 -7.85
CA GLU A 280 13.94 8.63 -8.72
C GLU A 280 13.83 7.33 -7.91
N TYR A 281 14.59 6.27 -8.23
CA TYR A 281 14.84 5.15 -7.32
C TYR A 281 16.21 5.30 -6.63
N ASP A 282 16.40 4.59 -5.52
CA ASP A 282 17.70 4.41 -4.91
C ASP A 282 18.64 3.62 -5.84
N TYR A 283 19.70 4.28 -6.32
CA TYR A 283 20.70 3.70 -7.22
C TYR A 283 21.53 2.58 -6.59
N GLY A 284 21.58 2.51 -5.25
CA GLY A 284 22.22 1.42 -4.54
C GLY A 284 21.37 0.15 -4.47
N MET A 285 20.08 0.23 -4.83
CA MET A 285 19.24 -0.96 -4.95
C MET A 285 19.49 -1.69 -6.27
N SER A 286 19.33 -3.00 -6.23
CA SER A 286 19.63 -3.88 -7.36
C SER A 286 18.53 -4.92 -7.56
N MET A 287 18.49 -5.52 -8.76
CA MET A 287 17.58 -6.63 -9.06
C MET A 287 16.11 -6.28 -8.82
N TRP A 288 15.52 -6.81 -7.76
CA TRP A 288 14.10 -6.73 -7.46
C TRP A 288 13.90 -6.78 -5.94
N GLY A 289 12.89 -6.07 -5.43
CA GLY A 289 12.40 -6.19 -4.06
C GLY A 289 12.60 -4.90 -3.25
N ALA A 290 11.58 -4.59 -2.44
CA ALA A 290 11.50 -3.43 -1.53
C ALA A 290 11.53 -2.04 -2.18
N GLU A 291 11.75 -1.93 -3.49
CA GLU A 291 11.75 -0.64 -4.21
C GLU A 291 10.38 0.04 -4.18
N ASN A 292 9.32 -0.76 -4.23
CA ASN A 292 7.95 -0.29 -4.16
C ASN A 292 7.62 0.26 -2.77
N ILE A 293 8.14 -0.37 -1.71
CA ILE A 293 7.98 0.07 -0.32
C ILE A 293 8.77 1.36 -0.09
N GLU A 294 10.04 1.40 -0.51
CA GLU A 294 10.90 2.58 -0.41
C GLU A 294 10.25 3.79 -1.07
N GLN A 295 9.87 3.63 -2.34
CA GLN A 295 9.30 4.71 -3.11
C GLN A 295 7.96 5.16 -2.51
N SER A 296 7.14 4.22 -2.02
CA SER A 296 5.85 4.58 -1.39
C SER A 296 6.04 5.44 -0.16
N ILE A 297 6.91 5.01 0.76
CA ILE A 297 7.18 5.70 2.01
C ILE A 297 7.80 7.07 1.72
N ARG A 298 8.81 7.12 0.83
CA ARG A 298 9.43 8.38 0.42
C ARG A 298 8.42 9.36 -0.15
N ILE A 299 7.55 8.94 -1.07
CA ILE A 299 6.52 9.82 -1.65
C ILE A 299 5.66 10.43 -0.53
N TRP A 300 5.17 9.60 0.40
CA TRP A 300 4.31 10.08 1.48
C TRP A 300 5.03 11.00 2.46
N LEU A 301 6.24 10.66 2.87
CA LEU A 301 7.02 11.46 3.81
C LEU A 301 7.47 12.79 3.20
N CYS A 302 7.75 12.82 1.91
CA CYS A 302 8.34 13.98 1.23
C CYS A 302 7.30 14.86 0.49
N GLY A 303 6.02 14.78 0.90
CA GLY A 303 4.98 15.73 0.48
C GLY A 303 4.22 15.36 -0.79
N GLY A 304 4.41 14.16 -1.33
CA GLY A 304 3.57 13.59 -2.38
C GLY A 304 2.38 12.81 -1.83
N GLU A 305 1.58 12.27 -2.75
CA GLU A 305 0.43 11.41 -2.44
C GLU A 305 0.42 10.23 -3.40
N ILE A 306 -0.09 9.08 -2.95
CA ILE A 306 -0.34 7.92 -3.82
C ILE A 306 -1.84 7.65 -3.82
N ILE A 307 -2.44 7.64 -4.99
CA ILE A 307 -3.90 7.53 -5.16
C ILE A 307 -4.23 6.44 -6.18
N VAL A 308 -5.26 5.64 -5.90
CA VAL A 308 -5.85 4.78 -6.93
C VAL A 308 -6.77 5.59 -7.83
N ALA A 309 -6.56 5.48 -9.14
CA ALA A 309 -7.56 5.83 -10.13
C ALA A 309 -8.51 4.64 -10.37
N ARG A 310 -9.63 4.56 -9.62
CA ARG A 310 -10.56 3.41 -9.67
C ARG A 310 -11.19 3.19 -11.05
N ASP A 311 -11.29 4.25 -11.85
CA ASP A 311 -11.81 4.20 -13.23
C ASP A 311 -10.73 3.82 -14.27
N SER A 312 -9.46 3.70 -13.87
CA SER A 312 -8.39 3.25 -14.76
C SER A 312 -8.12 1.77 -14.52
N ARG A 313 -8.20 0.95 -15.57
CA ARG A 313 -8.01 -0.51 -15.46
C ARG A 313 -6.88 -0.96 -16.39
N ILE A 314 -5.90 -1.66 -15.83
CA ILE A 314 -4.80 -2.25 -16.60
C ILE A 314 -4.61 -3.69 -16.13
N ALA A 315 -5.05 -4.64 -16.95
CA ALA A 315 -5.00 -6.06 -16.60
C ALA A 315 -3.55 -6.57 -16.62
N HIS A 316 -3.21 -7.47 -15.71
CA HIS A 316 -1.84 -7.99 -15.54
C HIS A 316 -1.81 -9.52 -15.51
N VAL A 317 -0.84 -10.13 -16.18
CA VAL A 317 -0.63 -11.59 -16.10
C VAL A 317 0.06 -11.94 -14.79
N PHE A 318 -0.71 -12.41 -13.80
CA PHE A 318 -0.16 -12.86 -12.53
C PHE A 318 0.47 -14.25 -12.67
N ARG A 319 1.74 -14.37 -12.29
CA ARG A 319 2.48 -15.65 -12.28
C ARG A 319 2.55 -16.20 -10.86
N SER A 320 2.47 -17.52 -10.72
CA SER A 320 2.59 -18.20 -9.42
C SER A 320 4.04 -18.30 -8.92
N LYS A 321 5.02 -18.16 -9.82
CA LYS A 321 6.46 -18.18 -9.52
C LYS A 321 7.18 -17.17 -10.40
N PHE A 322 8.31 -16.66 -9.89
CA PHE A 322 9.21 -15.85 -10.70
C PHE A 322 9.84 -16.71 -11.81
N PRO A 323 9.89 -16.22 -13.06
CA PRO A 323 10.51 -16.95 -14.17
C PRO A 323 12.05 -16.85 -14.17
N TYR A 324 12.64 -16.20 -13.16
CA TYR A 324 14.07 -15.94 -13.05
C TYR A 324 14.57 -16.17 -11.62
N THR A 325 15.87 -16.43 -11.49
CA THR A 325 16.52 -16.59 -10.19
C THR A 325 16.51 -15.27 -9.42
N ILE A 326 16.10 -15.35 -8.17
CA ILE A 326 16.13 -14.26 -7.20
C ILE A 326 17.25 -14.54 -6.21
N ASN A 327 18.17 -13.59 -6.06
CA ASN A 327 19.16 -13.62 -5.00
C ASN A 327 18.57 -12.97 -3.74
N ASN A 328 18.34 -13.77 -2.69
CA ASN A 328 17.80 -13.26 -1.44
C ASN A 328 18.67 -12.16 -0.82
N THR A 329 19.99 -12.21 -0.99
CA THR A 329 20.91 -11.20 -0.44
C THR A 329 20.61 -9.81 -0.99
N GLU A 330 20.32 -9.69 -2.29
CA GLU A 330 19.98 -8.40 -2.92
C GLU A 330 18.66 -7.85 -2.38
N ILE A 331 17.67 -8.72 -2.15
CA ILE A 331 16.41 -8.31 -1.51
C ILE A 331 16.66 -7.76 -0.11
N TYR A 332 17.48 -8.45 0.70
CA TYR A 332 17.81 -7.99 2.04
C TYR A 332 18.58 -6.66 2.02
N ILE A 333 19.52 -6.48 1.08
CA ILE A 333 20.22 -5.20 0.90
C ILE A 333 19.20 -4.10 0.59
N ASN A 334 18.29 -4.31 -0.36
CA ASN A 334 17.26 -3.32 -0.70
C ASN A 334 16.37 -3.01 0.52
N LYS A 335 15.90 -4.03 1.25
CA LYS A 335 15.11 -3.84 2.49
C LYS A 335 15.84 -2.98 3.50
N VAL A 336 17.10 -3.30 3.79
CA VAL A 336 17.89 -2.59 4.80
C VAL A 336 18.17 -1.15 4.38
N ARG A 337 18.47 -0.90 3.10
CA ARG A 337 18.59 0.47 2.57
C ARG A 337 17.32 1.27 2.77
N THR A 338 16.15 0.66 2.53
CA THR A 338 14.84 1.28 2.81
C THR A 338 14.67 1.62 4.29
N VAL A 339 14.97 0.65 5.16
CA VAL A 339 14.77 0.76 6.62
C VAL A 339 15.68 1.82 7.23
N GLU A 340 16.98 1.76 6.96
CA GLU A 340 17.95 2.69 7.51
C GLU A 340 17.76 4.13 7.00
N THR A 341 17.14 4.30 5.83
CA THR A 341 16.85 5.63 5.29
C THR A 341 15.55 6.21 5.86
N TRP A 342 14.47 5.41 5.90
CA TRP A 342 13.11 5.95 6.01
C TRP A 342 12.35 5.59 7.28
N PHE A 343 12.78 4.60 8.07
CA PHE A 343 11.97 4.08 9.18
C PHE A 343 12.25 4.74 10.54
N ASP A 344 13.26 5.60 10.64
CA ASP A 344 13.66 6.26 11.89
C ASP A 344 13.78 5.24 13.04
N GLU A 345 13.15 5.49 14.20
CA GLU A 345 13.14 4.57 15.35
C GLU A 345 12.35 3.26 15.11
N TYR A 346 11.48 3.21 14.10
CA TYR A 346 10.66 2.02 13.79
C TYR A 346 11.47 0.91 13.10
N LYS A 347 12.72 1.17 12.74
CA LYS A 347 13.62 0.12 12.23
C LYS A 347 13.81 -1.03 13.20
N GLU A 348 13.72 -0.77 14.51
CA GLU A 348 13.78 -1.80 15.54
C GLU A 348 12.66 -2.82 15.41
N MET A 349 11.45 -2.40 15.00
CA MET A 349 10.32 -3.31 14.77
C MET A 349 10.63 -4.26 13.59
N VAL A 350 11.32 -3.76 12.57
CA VAL A 350 11.75 -4.56 11.42
C VAL A 350 12.83 -5.55 11.83
N TYR A 351 13.84 -5.13 12.58
CA TYR A 351 14.92 -6.01 13.03
C TYR A 351 14.48 -7.05 14.07
N GLN A 352 13.45 -6.75 14.86
CA GLN A 352 12.81 -7.74 15.74
C GLN A 352 11.99 -8.77 14.95
N ALA A 353 11.24 -8.32 13.94
CA ALA A 353 10.43 -9.19 13.10
C ALA A 353 11.26 -10.05 12.14
N ASP A 354 12.37 -9.50 11.64
CA ASP A 354 13.31 -10.16 10.73
C ASP A 354 14.77 -9.88 11.15
N PRO A 355 15.31 -10.64 12.13
CA PRO A 355 16.70 -10.52 12.56
C PRO A 355 17.73 -10.82 11.45
N GLY A 356 17.30 -11.40 10.33
CA GLY A 356 18.14 -11.60 9.15
C GLY A 356 18.56 -10.29 8.50
N ALA A 357 17.68 -9.28 8.51
CA ALA A 357 17.95 -7.97 7.95
C ALA A 357 19.10 -7.25 8.70
N LEU A 358 19.15 -7.39 10.03
CA LEU A 358 20.20 -6.76 10.85
C LEU A 358 21.61 -7.22 10.46
N ARG A 359 21.77 -8.50 10.07
CA ARG A 359 23.06 -9.05 9.62
C ARG A 359 23.53 -8.47 8.28
N VAL A 360 22.63 -7.86 7.51
CA VAL A 360 22.92 -7.30 6.19
C VAL A 360 23.26 -5.81 6.23
N VAL A 361 22.98 -5.12 7.35
CA VAL A 361 23.31 -3.70 7.55
C VAL A 361 24.76 -3.34 7.19
N PRO A 362 25.80 -4.10 7.60
CA PRO A 362 27.18 -3.77 7.22
C PRO A 362 27.45 -3.81 5.71
N PHE A 363 26.61 -4.51 4.94
CA PHE A 363 26.77 -4.73 3.50
C PHE A 363 25.84 -3.86 2.64
N MET A 364 25.02 -3.00 3.26
CA MET A 364 24.01 -2.21 2.53
C MET A 364 24.61 -1.14 1.60
N GLY A 365 25.90 -0.83 1.77
CA GLY A 365 26.58 0.25 1.05
C GLY A 365 26.24 1.65 1.59
N ASN A 366 26.63 2.69 0.84
CA ASN A 366 26.41 4.07 1.24
C ASN A 366 24.96 4.51 0.95
N ILE A 367 24.32 5.21 1.90
CA ILE A 367 22.96 5.80 1.77
C ILE A 367 22.96 7.32 1.94
N SER A 368 24.13 7.97 1.95
CA SER A 368 24.27 9.41 2.21
C SER A 368 23.49 10.27 1.22
N ASP A 369 23.39 9.84 -0.04
CA ASP A 369 22.61 10.53 -1.07
C ASP A 369 21.09 10.47 -0.77
N ARG A 370 20.61 9.35 -0.24
CA ARG A 370 19.21 9.18 0.19
C ARG A 370 18.90 10.00 1.43
N LEU A 371 19.83 10.05 2.40
CA LEU A 371 19.70 10.90 3.59
C LEU A 371 19.70 12.39 3.22
N ALA A 372 20.61 12.81 2.33
CA ALA A 372 20.64 14.19 1.83
C ALA A 372 19.36 14.55 1.06
N LEU A 373 18.77 13.62 0.31
CA LEU A 373 17.47 13.80 -0.32
C LEU A 373 16.35 13.98 0.71
N LYS A 374 16.33 13.15 1.76
CA LYS A 374 15.37 13.23 2.87
C LYS A 374 15.41 14.60 3.55
N GLU A 375 16.61 15.12 3.80
CA GLU A 375 16.83 16.46 4.36
C GLU A 375 16.40 17.57 3.38
N LYS A 376 16.84 17.49 2.12
CA LYS A 376 16.55 18.47 1.07
C LYS A 376 15.05 18.66 0.86
N LEU A 377 14.28 17.57 0.86
CA LEU A 377 12.84 17.60 0.68
C LEU A 377 12.06 17.86 1.98
N GLN A 378 12.76 18.04 3.10
CA GLN A 378 12.16 18.26 4.43
C GLN A 378 11.11 17.20 4.77
N CYS A 379 11.46 15.93 4.51
CA CYS A 379 10.52 14.84 4.67
C CYS A 379 10.11 14.68 6.14
N LYS A 380 8.86 14.27 6.35
CA LYS A 380 8.30 13.99 7.67
C LYS A 380 8.95 12.75 8.31
N PRO A 381 8.95 12.63 9.65
CA PRO A 381 9.39 11.41 10.32
C PRO A 381 8.44 10.23 10.01
N PHE A 382 8.94 9.00 10.07
CA PHE A 382 8.18 7.78 9.81
C PHE A 382 6.96 7.63 10.72
N LYS A 383 7.05 8.11 11.96
CA LYS A 383 5.91 8.20 12.89
C LYS A 383 4.68 8.84 12.23
N TRP A 384 4.87 9.88 11.43
CA TRP A 384 3.77 10.54 10.71
C TRP A 384 3.11 9.61 9.69
N TYR A 385 3.88 8.76 8.99
CA TYR A 385 3.33 7.77 8.05
C TYR A 385 2.49 6.73 8.81
N VAL A 386 2.97 6.26 9.96
CA VAL A 386 2.23 5.34 10.84
C VAL A 386 0.93 5.98 11.33
N GLU A 387 0.96 7.24 11.76
CA GLU A 387 -0.24 7.98 12.20
C GLU A 387 -1.22 8.22 11.06
N LYS A 388 -0.73 8.58 9.87
CA LYS A 388 -1.56 8.82 8.69
C LYS A 388 -2.33 7.58 8.25
N PHE A 389 -1.70 6.40 8.34
CA PHE A 389 -2.31 5.12 7.97
C PHE A 389 -2.65 4.26 9.18
N ARG A 390 -2.89 4.90 10.34
CA ARG A 390 -3.07 4.23 11.63
C ARG A 390 -4.12 3.12 11.59
N SER A 391 -5.26 3.38 10.97
CA SER A 391 -6.34 2.38 10.83
C SER A 391 -5.87 1.12 10.09
N VAL A 392 -5.01 1.26 9.09
CA VAL A 392 -4.44 0.14 8.34
C VAL A 392 -3.47 -0.65 9.24
N PHE A 393 -2.57 0.04 9.95
CA PHE A 393 -1.65 -0.60 10.90
C PHE A 393 -2.39 -1.30 12.05
N GLU A 394 -3.44 -0.71 12.60
CA GLU A 394 -4.27 -1.30 13.65
C GLU A 394 -5.02 -2.54 13.15
N SER A 395 -5.62 -2.47 11.96
CA SER A 395 -6.34 -3.61 11.36
C SER A 395 -5.44 -4.83 11.12
N LYS A 396 -4.13 -4.61 10.97
CA LYS A 396 -3.11 -5.63 10.76
C LYS A 396 -2.42 -6.06 12.06
N ASN A 397 -2.84 -5.55 13.23
CA ASN A 397 -2.18 -5.75 14.53
C ASN A 397 -0.69 -5.38 14.51
N MET A 398 -0.31 -4.35 13.73
CA MET A 398 1.08 -3.90 13.60
C MET A 398 1.47 -2.83 14.60
N LEU A 399 0.48 -2.21 15.26
CA LEU A 399 0.74 -1.33 16.40
C LEU A 399 0.69 -2.15 17.69
N PRO A 400 1.54 -1.84 18.68
CA PRO A 400 1.37 -2.37 20.03
C PRO A 400 -0.04 -2.07 20.50
N LYS A 401 -0.74 -3.09 21.03
CA LYS A 401 -2.18 -2.99 21.35
C LYS A 401 -2.48 -1.87 22.36
N GLU A 402 -1.50 -1.44 23.14
CA GLU A 402 -1.56 -0.20 23.91
C GLU A 402 -0.15 0.41 24.01
N MET A 403 0.02 1.67 23.57
CA MET A 403 1.17 2.50 23.93
C MET A 403 0.71 3.40 25.08
N PHE A 404 1.01 3.00 26.31
CA PHE A 404 0.76 3.81 27.51
C PHE A 404 2.10 4.25 28.10
N MET A 405 2.16 5.49 28.57
CA MET A 405 3.24 5.89 29.46
C MET A 405 2.96 5.31 30.84
N ILE A 406 3.85 4.44 31.32
CA ILE A 406 3.78 3.95 32.69
C ILE A 406 4.30 5.09 33.57
N ARG A 407 3.40 5.75 34.31
CA ARG A 407 3.77 6.76 35.29
C ARG A 407 3.75 6.14 36.66
N ASP A 408 4.84 6.26 37.40
CA ASP A 408 4.85 5.91 38.81
C ASP A 408 4.02 6.92 39.60
N ASN A 409 3.08 6.44 40.40
CA ASN A 409 2.13 7.30 41.11
C ASN A 409 2.76 8.03 42.30
N SER A 410 3.86 7.49 42.87
CA SER A 410 4.50 8.07 44.05
C SER A 410 5.46 9.21 43.71
N THR A 411 6.18 9.08 42.60
CA THR A 411 7.21 10.02 42.15
C THR A 411 6.71 10.94 41.02
N GLY A 412 5.64 10.54 40.32
CA GLY A 412 5.12 11.25 39.17
C GLY A 412 6.00 11.15 37.91
N LEU A 413 7.04 10.32 37.93
CA LEU A 413 7.97 10.11 36.82
C LEU A 413 7.43 9.04 35.85
N CYS A 414 7.78 9.15 34.56
CA CYS A 414 7.40 8.16 33.55
C CYS A 414 8.53 7.16 33.33
N LEU A 415 8.17 5.89 33.16
CA LEU A 415 9.09 4.83 32.75
C LEU A 415 9.57 5.13 31.32
N GLN A 416 10.88 5.33 31.19
CA GLN A 416 11.56 5.51 29.92
C GLN A 416 12.56 4.37 29.72
N THR A 417 12.60 3.80 28.51
CA THR A 417 13.65 2.85 28.16
C THR A 417 14.87 3.61 27.67
N ASP A 418 15.99 3.37 28.34
CA ASP A 418 17.24 4.08 28.15
C ASP A 418 18.03 3.44 26.99
N GLY A 419 17.52 3.61 25.77
CA GLY A 419 17.98 2.93 24.55
C GLY A 419 19.37 3.33 24.04
N LEU A 420 20.04 4.31 24.65
CA LEU A 420 21.38 4.76 24.23
C LEU A 420 22.41 4.73 25.37
N SER A 421 21.98 4.81 26.64
CA SER A 421 22.87 4.82 27.79
C SER A 421 23.39 3.42 28.14
N GLN A 422 22.65 2.35 27.85
CA GLN A 422 23.13 0.98 28.08
C GLN A 422 24.22 0.53 27.09
N MET A 423 24.19 0.99 25.83
CA MET A 423 25.27 0.73 24.88
C MET A 423 26.55 1.50 25.22
N LEU A 424 26.43 2.76 25.65
CA LEU A 424 27.58 3.57 26.11
C LEU A 424 28.12 3.09 27.48
N ALA A 425 27.26 2.59 28.36
CA ALA A 425 27.66 1.96 29.61
C ALA A 425 28.35 0.59 29.38
N ALA A 426 27.93 -0.18 28.36
CA ALA A 426 28.61 -1.42 27.97
C ALA A 426 29.98 -1.14 27.32
N ALA A 427 30.07 -0.12 26.46
CA ALA A 427 31.32 0.30 25.83
C ALA A 427 32.33 0.89 26.84
N SER A 428 31.87 1.66 27.83
CA SER A 428 32.74 2.18 28.90
C SER A 428 33.15 1.12 29.92
N ARG A 429 32.32 0.09 30.16
CA ARG A 429 32.67 -1.04 31.05
C ARG A 429 33.65 -2.04 30.42
N MET A 430 33.74 -2.13 29.10
CA MET A 430 34.76 -2.96 28.43
C MET A 430 36.14 -2.31 28.36
N ALA A 431 36.26 -0.98 28.54
CA ALA A 431 37.54 -0.28 28.51
C ALA A 431 38.22 -0.16 29.88
N HIS A 432 37.60 -0.63 30.96
CA HIS A 432 38.04 -0.37 32.34
C HIS A 432 38.49 -1.56 33.22
N PRO A 433 38.81 -2.78 32.72
CA PRO A 433 39.58 -3.73 33.54
C PRO A 433 41.10 -3.75 33.26
N VAL A 434 41.59 -3.21 32.15
CA VAL A 434 43.02 -3.37 31.79
C VAL A 434 43.93 -2.31 32.42
N LEU A 435 43.39 -1.13 32.78
CA LEU A 435 44.17 -0.04 33.40
C LEU A 435 44.08 0.02 34.93
N ALA A 436 43.07 -0.62 35.55
CA ALA A 436 42.86 -0.56 37.00
C ALA A 436 43.62 -1.65 37.79
N TRP A 437 44.15 -2.68 37.12
CA TRP A 437 44.99 -3.71 37.76
C TRP A 437 46.48 -3.38 37.80
N MET A 438 46.97 -2.41 37.01
CA MET A 438 48.40 -2.02 36.98
C MET A 438 48.79 -0.92 38.00
N GLN A 439 47.87 -0.45 38.85
CA GLN A 439 48.12 0.64 39.80
C GLN A 439 47.94 0.29 41.29
N MET A 440 47.60 -0.95 41.64
CA MET A 440 47.43 -1.35 43.05
C MET A 440 48.59 -2.16 43.65
N LEU A 441 49.72 -2.35 42.94
CA LEU A 441 50.87 -3.06 43.51
C LEU A 441 52.19 -2.31 43.27
N GLY A 442 52.61 -1.60 44.32
CA GLY A 442 54.01 -1.28 44.64
C GLY A 442 54.13 -0.06 45.56
N PRO A 443 55.17 0.09 46.41
CA PRO A 443 56.24 -0.87 46.80
C PRO A 443 56.33 -1.04 48.34
N GLU A 444 56.87 -2.14 48.86
CA GLU A 444 58.19 -2.25 49.52
C GLU A 444 58.12 -3.59 50.31
N THR A 445 59.06 -4.50 50.43
CA THR A 445 60.50 -4.63 50.16
C THR A 445 60.80 -6.14 50.14
N GLY A 446 61.73 -6.63 49.30
CA GLY A 446 62.31 -7.96 49.49
C GLY A 446 62.65 -8.70 48.21
N GLU A 447 63.90 -8.50 47.75
CA GLU A 447 64.79 -9.43 47.04
C GLU A 447 64.24 -10.33 45.90
N ALA A 448 64.84 -10.12 44.72
CA ALA A 448 64.78 -11.00 43.55
C ALA A 448 65.48 -12.35 43.81
N PRO A 449 65.16 -13.47 43.10
CA PRO A 449 65.64 -13.60 41.71
C PRO A 449 64.80 -14.46 40.72
N LYS A 450 64.98 -14.13 39.43
CA LYS A 450 65.14 -14.97 38.21
C LYS A 450 64.24 -16.22 37.99
N SER A 451 63.50 -16.22 36.87
CA SER A 451 63.38 -17.28 35.81
C SER A 451 62.10 -16.99 34.99
N SER A 452 62.15 -16.59 33.71
CA SER A 452 62.46 -17.32 32.46
C SER A 452 61.32 -18.23 31.94
N PHE A 453 60.99 -18.07 30.65
CA PHE A 453 60.21 -18.94 29.74
C PHE A 453 58.67 -18.89 29.85
N THR A 454 57.82 -18.99 28.83
CA THR A 454 57.77 -18.79 27.35
C THR A 454 56.44 -19.42 26.90
N SER A 455 55.74 -18.84 25.92
CA SER A 455 54.84 -19.54 24.96
C SER A 455 53.61 -20.27 25.57
N ALA A 456 52.54 -20.69 24.90
CA ALA A 456 52.18 -20.91 23.52
C ALA A 456 50.64 -21.12 23.47
N TRP A 457 50.00 -20.62 22.41
CA TRP A 457 48.99 -21.27 21.56
C TRP A 457 47.68 -21.90 22.10
N THR A 458 46.62 -21.56 21.35
CA THR A 458 45.49 -22.37 20.83
C THR A 458 44.29 -22.75 21.68
N GLY A 459 43.12 -22.55 21.05
CA GLY A 459 41.78 -23.01 21.38
C GLY A 459 40.79 -22.26 20.52
#